data_AF-A0A661LE60-F1
#
_entry.id   AF-A0A661LE60-F1
#
_cell.length_a   1.000
_cell.length_b   1.000
_cell.length_c   1.000
_cell.angle_alpha   90.00
_cell.angle_beta   90.00
_cell.angle_gamma   90.00
#
_symmetry.space_group_name_H-M   'P 1'
#
loop_
_entity.id
_entity.type
_entity.pdbx_description
1 polymer ?
#
loop_
_entity_poly.entity_id
_entity_poly.type
_entity_poly.pdbx_seq_one_letter_code
_entity_poly.pdbx_strand_id
1 'polypeptide(L)' 'MTITQGVTRQVRKMVEAVGYRVVHLIRTGFGTIELGDLKVGEYRFLETEEVNKMKKLVGLNP' A
#
# COMPACT_ATOMS: atom_id res chain seq x y z
N MET A 1 -1.15 8.61 5.09
CA MET A 1 0.33 8.72 4.96
C MET A 1 0.76 7.76 3.87
N THR A 2 1.62 8.21 2.95
CA THR A 2 2.19 7.37 1.89
C THR A 2 3.71 7.33 2.06
N ILE A 3 4.30 6.15 1.92
CA ILE A 3 5.76 5.95 1.95
C ILE A 3 6.19 5.20 0.70
N THR A 4 7.40 5.45 0.23
CA THR A 4 7.98 4.85 -0.97
C THR A 4 9.13 3.88 -0.66
N GLN A 5 9.34 3.58 0.61
CA GLN A 5 10.35 2.63 1.14
C GLN A 5 9.71 1.67 2.14
N GLY A 6 10.37 0.54 2.39
CA GLY A 6 9.83 -0.58 3.18
C GLY A 6 10.64 -0.92 4.43
N VAL A 7 11.12 0.07 5.18
CA VAL A 7 11.96 -0.18 6.37
C VAL A 7 11.13 -0.83 7.50
N THR A 8 11.73 -1.75 8.27
CA THR A 8 11.07 -2.46 9.37
C THR A 8 10.42 -1.49 10.37
N ARG A 9 9.10 -1.64 10.54
CA ARG A 9 8.23 -0.81 11.40
C ARG A 9 8.33 0.70 11.13
N GLN A 10 8.70 1.12 9.90
CA GLN A 10 8.97 2.51 9.55
C GLN A 10 7.86 3.49 9.98
N VAL A 11 6.60 3.26 9.57
CA VAL A 11 5.48 4.14 9.93
C VAL A 11 5.34 4.28 11.45
N ARG A 12 5.49 3.17 12.19
CA ARG A 12 5.40 3.18 13.66
C ARG A 12 6.55 3.99 14.28
N LYS A 13 7.78 3.82 13.79
CA LYS A 13 8.95 4.59 14.23
C LYS A 13 8.82 6.08 13.93
N MET A 14 8.30 6.43 12.75
CA MET A 14 8.06 7.83 12.37
C MET A 14 7.05 8.51 13.31
N VAL A 15 5.96 7.82 13.66
CA VAL A 15 4.94 8.34 14.58
C VAL A 15 5.46 8.40 16.03
N GLU A 16 6.26 7.41 16.44
CA GLU A 16 6.91 7.39 17.76
C GLU A 16 7.90 8.55 17.92
N ALA A 17 8.65 8.88 16.87
CA ALA A 17 9.61 10.00 16.88
C ALA A 17 8.95 11.35 17.15
N VAL A 18 7.65 11.50 16.87
CA VAL A 18 6.87 12.72 17.17
C VAL A 18 6.06 12.62 18.47
N GLY A 19 6.31 11.60 19.29
CA GLY A 19 5.74 11.46 20.63
C GLY A 19 4.42 10.70 20.72
N TYR A 20 3.97 10.04 19.63
CA TYR A 20 2.69 9.33 19.58
C TYR A 20 2.87 7.82 19.36
N ARG A 21 1.86 7.03 19.73
CA ARG A 21 1.83 5.58 19.47
C ARG A 21 0.77 5.24 18.43
N VAL A 22 1.14 4.36 17.49
CA VAL A 22 0.21 3.84 16.49
C VAL A 22 -0.66 2.72 17.10
N VAL A 23 -1.93 3.02 17.34
CA VAL A 23 -2.92 2.05 17.86
C VAL A 23 -3.36 1.07 16.78
N HIS A 24 -3.59 1.56 15.56
CA HIS A 24 -4.03 0.75 14.43
C HIS A 24 -3.32 1.17 13.14
N LEU A 25 -2.96 0.21 12.30
CA LEU A 25 -2.27 0.47 11.03
C LEU A 25 -2.76 -0.50 9.96
N ILE A 26 -3.41 0.03 8.93
CA ILE A 26 -3.83 -0.70 7.74
C ILE A 26 -3.17 -0.06 6.53
N ARG A 27 -2.68 -0.89 5.60
CA ARG A 27 -2.27 -0.44 4.28
C ARG A 27 -3.49 -0.48 3.35
N THR A 28 -4.00 0.69 2.98
CA THR A 28 -5.18 0.82 2.12
C THR A 28 -4.86 0.88 0.63
N GLY A 29 -3.59 0.96 0.26
CA GLY A 29 -3.17 0.96 -1.15
C GLY A 29 -1.69 0.63 -1.34
N PHE A 30 -1.35 0.23 -2.56
CA PHE A 30 0.02 -0.08 -2.98
C PHE A 30 0.19 0.22 -4.48
N GLY A 31 1.11 1.13 -4.81
CA GLY A 31 1.28 1.58 -6.20
C GLY A 31 -0.01 2.22 -6.73
N THR A 32 -0.59 1.62 -7.76
CA THR A 32 -1.87 2.08 -8.36
C THR A 32 -3.09 1.28 -7.89
N ILE A 33 -2.89 0.32 -6.97
CA ILE A 33 -3.97 -0.55 -6.46
C ILE A 33 -4.46 -0.03 -5.11
N GLU A 34 -5.77 -0.04 -4.91
CA GLU A 34 -6.44 0.29 -3.66
C GLU A 34 -7.15 -0.93 -3.07
N LEU A 35 -7.28 -0.96 -1.74
CA LEU A 35 -7.96 -2.02 -1.00
C LEU A 35 -9.47 -2.01 -1.27
N GLY A 36 -10.06 -0.82 -1.44
CA GLY A 36 -11.50 -0.64 -1.66
C GLY A 36 -12.34 -1.31 -0.56
N ASP A 37 -13.39 -2.01 -0.98
CA ASP A 37 -14.34 -2.71 -0.10
C ASP A 37 -14.00 -4.19 0.14
N LEU A 38 -12.77 -4.62 -0.18
CA LEU A 38 -12.34 -6.01 0.00
C LEU A 38 -12.33 -6.38 1.49
N LYS A 39 -13.03 -7.46 1.85
CA LYS A 39 -13.12 -7.88 3.25
C LYS A 39 -11.83 -8.51 3.73
N VAL A 40 -11.65 -8.49 5.06
CA VAL A 40 -10.51 -9.11 5.71
C VAL A 40 -10.46 -10.60 5.39
N GLY A 41 -9.31 -11.05 4.86
CA GLY A 41 -9.08 -12.45 4.49
C GLY A 41 -9.51 -12.81 3.06
N GLU A 42 -10.18 -11.91 2.35
CA GLU A 42 -10.56 -12.12 0.95
C GLU A 42 -9.46 -11.69 -0.02
N TYR A 43 -9.53 -12.21 -1.25
CA TYR A 43 -8.73 -11.77 -2.37
C TYR A 43 -9.62 -11.63 -3.61
N ARG A 44 -9.13 -10.86 -4.59
CA ARG A 44 -9.73 -10.77 -5.91
C ARG A 44 -8.65 -10.80 -6.97
N PHE A 45 -9.03 -11.13 -8.20
CA PHE A 45 -8.18 -10.93 -9.35
C PHE A 45 -8.09 -9.45 -9.69
N LEU A 46 -6.93 -9.04 -10.21
CA LEU A 46 -6.75 -7.70 -10.75
C LEU A 46 -7.34 -7.63 -12.15
N GLU A 47 -7.95 -6.51 -12.48
CA GLU A 47 -8.41 -6.23 -13.83
C GLU A 47 -7.21 -5.93 -14.75
N THR A 48 -7.38 -6.15 -16.05
CA THR A 48 -6.31 -5.91 -17.04
C THR A 48 -5.79 -4.46 -16.97
N GLU A 49 -6.67 -3.50 -16.73
CA GLU A 49 -6.26 -2.09 -16.59
C GLU A 49 -5.38 -1.86 -15.36
N GLU A 50 -5.70 -2.47 -14.22
CA GLU A 50 -4.90 -2.37 -12.99
C GLU A 50 -3.51 -2.98 -13.20
N VAL A 51 -3.43 -4.13 -13.88
CA VAL A 51 -2.16 -4.77 -14.23
C VAL A 51 -1.33 -3.86 -15.14
N ASN A 52 -1.94 -3.28 -16.17
CA ASN A 52 -1.25 -2.38 -17.10
C ASN A 52 -0.75 -1.10 -16.43
N LYS A 53 -1.54 -0.52 -15.52
CA LYS A 53 -1.13 0.63 -14.71
C LYS A 53 0.07 0.29 -13.83
N MET A 54 0.07 -0.87 -13.19
CA MET A 54 1.19 -1.34 -12.37
C MET A 54 2.45 -1.59 -13.20
N LYS A 55 2.35 -2.25 -14.36
CA LYS A 55 3.48 -2.43 -15.28
C LYS A 55 4.09 -1.09 -15.69
N LYS A 56 3.24 -0.15 -16.12
CA LYS A 56 3.66 1.20 -16.52
C LYS A 56 4.36 1.94 -15.37
N LEU A 57 3.86 1.82 -14.14
CA LEU A 57 4.45 2.47 -12.95
C LEU A 57 5.91 2.06 -12.72
N VAL A 58 6.25 0.80 -13.01
CA VAL A 58 7.61 0.26 -12.83
C VAL A 58 8.44 0.29 -14.13
N GLY A 59 7.96 0.98 -15.17
CA GLY A 59 8.67 1.12 -16.44
C GLY A 59 8.64 -0.12 -17.34
N LEU A 60 7.73 -1.06 -17.09
CA LEU A 60 7.49 -2.19 -17.98
C LEU A 60 6.49 -1.79 -19.07
N ASN A 61 6.77 -2.15 -20.32
CA ASN A 61 5.79 -2.03 -21.39
C ASN A 61 4.62 -3.00 -21.15
N PRO A 62 3.36 -2.59 -21.38
CA PRO A 62 2.19 -3.46 -21.22
C PRO A 62 2.29 -4.73 -22.06
#